data_AF-A0A834K876-F1
#
_entry.id   AF-A0A834K876-F1
#
_cell.length_a   1.000
_cell.length_b   1.000
_cell.length_c   1.000
_cell.angle_alpha   90.00
_cell.angle_beta   90.00
_cell.angle_gamma   90.00
#
_symmetry.space_group_name_H-M   'P 1'
#
loop_
_entity.id
_entity.type
_entity.pdbx_description
1 polymer ?
#
loop_
_entity_poly.entity_id
_entity_poly.type
_entity_poly.pdbx_seq_one_letter_code
_entity_poly.pdbx_strand_id
1 'polypeptide(L)'
;MGQSQDRIVTLREPYDETSDNGFILGNKYIPEELLAEFLCHVDNKTLLNCQLVCKRWKILIHSYVWRKKAEMTLNRPHILDTDMPWKAYYMIAKKKPFEKNLMKNHSGEHGVQKYWKIFTNGGDHWKVENPPLGVPPLPKNVPVFEGKEYCFVTSYNNCFKMQLIDLEAEGLSSYVLDVLQPTIVVSEWYSCRWDCPAHYECTVELLRNDNKVMKTFQFHDDIEGDKQNQWLNVSHEFKDYGLGLKKISFYHGGMDKSFWAGHYGSKMAGACVIVKIPENDEHRCEEGDIDTNTDADTDTYKSSNTD
;
A
#
# COMPACT_ATOMS: atom_id res chain seq x y z
N MET A 1 -5.42 -35.95 55.97
CA MET A 1 -4.15 -35.54 55.32
C MET A 1 -4.52 -34.81 54.03
N GLY A 2 -4.51 -33.49 54.05
CA GLY A 2 -4.68 -32.67 52.85
C GLY A 2 -3.57 -31.64 52.85
N GLN A 3 -2.56 -31.82 52.00
CA GLN A 3 -1.50 -30.85 51.83
C GLN A 3 -2.07 -29.66 51.06
N SER A 4 -2.18 -28.51 51.74
CA SER A 4 -2.35 -27.21 51.11
C SER A 4 -1.09 -26.92 50.29
N GLN A 5 -1.19 -26.94 48.96
CA GLN A 5 -0.16 -26.36 48.11
C GLN A 5 -0.31 -24.84 48.18
N ASP A 6 0.54 -24.20 48.97
CA ASP A 6 0.72 -22.76 48.93
C ASP A 6 1.12 -22.36 47.50
N ARG A 7 0.20 -21.71 46.79
CA ARG A 7 0.53 -20.97 45.57
C ARG A 7 1.43 -19.83 45.99
N ILE A 8 2.73 -19.97 45.79
CA ILE A 8 3.68 -18.85 45.82
C ILE A 8 3.21 -17.89 44.73
N VAL A 9 2.49 -16.84 45.15
CA VAL A 9 2.21 -15.70 44.29
C VAL A 9 3.54 -14.96 44.19
N THR A 10 4.28 -15.21 43.11
CA THR A 10 5.45 -14.40 42.78
C THR A 10 4.95 -12.97 42.59
N LEU A 11 5.30 -12.09 43.54
CA LEU A 11 5.00 -10.68 43.44
C LEU A 11 5.67 -10.14 42.17
N ARG A 12 4.91 -9.37 41.37
CA ARG A 12 5.50 -8.67 40.22
C ARG A 12 6.59 -7.74 40.75
N GLU A 13 7.80 -7.92 40.25
CA GLU A 13 8.86 -6.96 40.52
C GLU A 13 8.50 -5.60 39.93
N PRO A 14 8.65 -4.50 40.70
CA PRO A 14 8.51 -3.17 40.17
C PRO A 14 9.59 -2.91 39.12
N TYR A 15 9.29 -2.01 38.19
CA TYR A 15 10.27 -1.61 37.19
C TYR A 15 11.29 -0.69 37.81
N ASP A 16 12.56 -0.99 37.56
CA ASP A 16 13.71 -0.21 37.97
C ASP A 16 14.58 0.05 36.73
N GLU A 17 14.84 1.33 36.44
CA GLU A 17 15.66 1.75 35.31
C GLU A 17 17.14 1.39 35.50
N THR A 18 17.59 1.25 36.74
CA THR A 18 18.99 0.94 37.07
C THR A 18 19.28 -0.55 37.15
N SER A 19 18.24 -1.39 37.11
CA SER A 19 18.35 -2.85 37.17
C SER A 19 18.77 -3.46 35.83
N ASP A 20 19.48 -4.58 35.87
CA ASP A 20 19.79 -5.41 34.68
C ASP A 20 18.63 -6.33 34.26
N ASN A 21 17.47 -6.24 34.93
CA ASN A 21 16.31 -7.06 34.63
C ASN A 21 15.84 -6.86 33.17
N GLY A 22 15.83 -7.94 32.39
CA GLY A 22 15.58 -7.93 30.95
C GLY A 22 16.83 -8.01 30.08
N PHE A 23 18.03 -7.76 30.61
CA PHE A 23 19.29 -7.95 29.88
C PHE A 23 19.99 -9.26 30.18
N ILE A 24 19.54 -9.99 31.21
CA ILE A 24 20.11 -11.29 31.58
C ILE A 24 19.34 -12.40 30.87
N LEU A 25 19.99 -13.10 29.94
CA LEU A 25 19.45 -14.27 29.24
C LEU A 25 20.41 -15.45 29.44
N GLY A 26 19.92 -16.54 30.04
CA GLY A 26 20.75 -17.72 30.32
C GLY A 26 21.95 -17.43 31.23
N ASN A 27 21.75 -16.61 32.27
CA ASN A 27 22.79 -16.14 33.21
C ASN A 27 23.92 -15.32 32.57
N LYS A 28 23.70 -14.75 31.38
CA LYS A 28 24.63 -13.85 30.72
C LYS A 28 23.99 -12.50 30.52
N TYR A 29 24.74 -11.45 30.80
CA TYR A 29 24.37 -10.09 30.45
C TYR A 29 24.46 -9.91 28.93
N ILE A 30 23.42 -9.35 28.32
CA ILE A 30 23.33 -9.02 26.91
C ILE A 30 23.11 -7.51 26.80
N PRO A 31 24.07 -6.75 26.21
CA PRO A 31 23.89 -5.34 25.88
C PRO A 31 22.61 -5.07 25.10
N GLU A 32 22.03 -3.89 25.29
CA GLU A 32 20.76 -3.51 24.67
C GLU A 32 20.78 -3.63 23.14
N GLU A 33 21.90 -3.26 22.52
CA GLU A 33 22.08 -3.29 21.07
C GLU A 33 22.04 -4.73 20.53
N LEU A 34 22.67 -5.67 21.24
CA LEU A 34 22.66 -7.08 20.87
C LEU A 34 21.28 -7.71 21.11
N LEU A 35 20.60 -7.33 22.19
CA LEU A 35 19.24 -7.75 22.46
C LEU A 35 18.29 -7.26 21.35
N ALA A 36 18.42 -5.98 20.95
CA ALA A 36 17.64 -5.39 19.88
C ALA A 36 17.84 -6.16 18.56
N GLU A 37 19.09 -6.46 18.22
CA GLU A 37 19.43 -7.24 17.02
C GLU A 37 18.79 -8.63 17.06
N PHE A 38 18.89 -9.36 18.18
CA PHE A 38 18.22 -10.66 18.30
C PHE A 38 16.70 -10.56 18.10
N LEU A 39 16.07 -9.54 18.70
CA LEU A 39 14.63 -9.32 18.59
C LEU A 39 14.20 -8.93 17.16
N CYS A 40 15.07 -8.28 16.37
CA CYS A 40 14.80 -8.00 14.95
C CYS A 40 14.61 -9.28 14.12
N HIS A 41 15.27 -10.38 14.49
CA HIS A 41 15.17 -11.67 13.80
C HIS A 41 14.04 -12.57 14.31
N VAL A 42 13.38 -12.22 15.42
CA VAL A 42 12.19 -12.94 15.92
C VAL A 42 10.99 -12.68 15.00
N ASP A 43 10.18 -13.71 14.75
CA ASP A 43 8.98 -13.55 13.91
C ASP A 43 7.96 -12.57 14.51
N ASN A 44 7.16 -11.93 13.65
CA ASN A 44 6.26 -10.86 14.07
C ASN A 44 5.21 -11.30 15.11
N LYS A 45 4.82 -12.58 15.16
CA LYS A 45 3.83 -13.07 16.12
C LYS A 45 4.48 -13.29 17.48
N THR A 46 5.63 -13.94 17.51
CA THR A 46 6.39 -14.17 18.75
C THR A 46 6.86 -12.85 19.35
N LEU A 47 7.28 -11.88 18.53
CA LEU A 47 7.72 -10.58 19.00
C LEU A 47 6.63 -9.79 19.75
N LEU A 48 5.34 -10.02 19.44
CA LEU A 48 4.24 -9.45 20.24
C LEU A 48 4.21 -10.03 21.66
N ASN A 49 4.56 -11.30 21.83
CA ASN A 49 4.65 -11.94 23.15
C ASN A 49 5.93 -11.49 23.89
N CYS A 50 7.03 -11.23 23.19
CA CYS A 50 8.26 -10.70 23.77
C CYS A 50 8.03 -9.36 24.51
N GLN A 51 7.03 -8.56 24.10
CA GLN A 51 6.64 -7.33 24.79
C GLN A 51 6.05 -7.57 26.19
N LEU A 52 5.65 -8.81 26.51
CA LEU A 52 5.08 -9.19 27.80
C LEU A 52 6.15 -9.72 28.79
N VAL A 53 7.40 -9.91 28.34
CA VAL A 53 8.51 -10.41 29.16
C VAL A 53 8.81 -9.41 30.27
N CYS A 54 9.14 -8.17 29.91
CA CYS A 54 9.33 -7.07 30.86
C CYS A 54 9.09 -5.71 30.19
N LYS A 55 9.01 -4.66 31.01
CA LYS A 55 8.82 -3.28 30.53
C LYS A 55 9.96 -2.82 29.63
N ARG A 56 11.20 -3.22 29.89
CA ARG A 56 12.35 -2.83 29.07
C ARG A 56 12.28 -3.40 27.67
N TRP A 57 11.94 -4.68 27.53
CA TRP A 57 11.71 -5.30 26.22
C TRP A 57 10.58 -4.61 25.48
N LYS A 58 9.49 -4.29 26.17
CA LYS A 58 8.39 -3.55 25.55
C LYS A 58 8.84 -2.20 24.99
N ILE A 59 9.59 -1.43 25.76
CA ILE A 59 10.12 -0.12 25.34
C ILE A 59 11.02 -0.31 24.11
N LEU A 60 12.03 -1.17 24.19
CA LEU A 60 12.98 -1.43 23.10
C LEU A 60 12.27 -1.90 21.82
N ILE A 61 11.28 -2.79 21.96
CA ILE A 61 10.51 -3.30 20.83
C ILE A 61 9.70 -2.17 20.18
N HIS A 62 9.08 -1.30 20.97
CA HIS A 62 8.23 -0.21 20.49
C HIS A 62 9.04 0.94 19.90
N SER A 63 10.19 1.29 20.48
CA SER A 63 11.03 2.43 20.07
C SER A 63 11.99 2.10 18.92
N TYR A 64 12.40 0.83 18.77
CA TYR A 64 13.46 0.48 17.83
C TYR A 64 13.16 -0.75 16.97
N VAL A 65 12.86 -1.90 17.59
CA VAL A 65 12.83 -3.20 16.87
C VAL A 65 11.78 -3.22 15.77
N TRP A 66 10.57 -2.70 16.02
CA TRP A 66 9.53 -2.69 14.98
C TRP A 66 9.93 -1.86 13.77
N ARG A 67 10.48 -0.66 13.99
CA ARG A 67 10.99 0.19 12.90
C ARG A 67 12.05 -0.54 12.09
N LYS A 68 13.05 -1.12 12.75
CA LYS A 68 14.13 -1.85 12.07
C LYS A 68 13.62 -3.04 11.28
N LYS A 69 12.68 -3.81 11.84
CA LYS A 69 12.02 -4.90 11.09
C LYS A 69 11.27 -4.42 9.87
N ALA A 70 10.59 -3.26 9.97
CA ALA A 70 9.92 -2.66 8.82
C ALA A 70 10.94 -2.24 7.75
N GLU A 71 12.01 -1.54 8.12
CA GLU A 71 13.11 -1.17 7.21
C GLU A 71 13.76 -2.39 6.51
N MET A 72 14.05 -3.46 7.27
CA MET A 72 14.56 -4.73 6.73
C MET A 72 13.57 -5.36 5.74
N THR A 73 12.27 -5.26 6.01
CA THR A 73 11.23 -5.78 5.12
C THR A 73 11.17 -5.01 3.79
N LEU A 74 11.48 -3.71 3.83
CA LEU A 74 11.54 -2.85 2.66
C LEU A 74 12.88 -2.93 1.92
N ASN A 75 13.89 -3.60 2.49
CA ASN A 75 15.29 -3.52 2.06
C ASN A 75 15.78 -2.06 1.92
N ARG A 76 15.28 -1.16 2.77
CA ARG A 76 15.65 0.26 2.78
C ARG A 76 15.83 0.74 4.22
N PRO A 77 17.08 0.93 4.68
CA PRO A 77 17.32 1.48 6.01
C PRO A 77 16.95 2.98 6.05
N HIS A 78 16.51 3.47 7.19
CA HIS A 78 16.26 4.90 7.46
C HIS A 78 15.19 5.58 6.58
N ILE A 79 14.31 4.81 5.93
CA ILE A 79 13.23 5.35 5.08
C ILE A 79 11.96 5.70 5.86
N LEU A 80 11.85 5.26 7.11
CA LEU A 80 10.62 5.44 7.90
C LEU A 80 10.86 6.42 9.03
N ASP A 81 9.95 7.39 9.15
CA ASP A 81 9.89 8.38 10.22
C ASP A 81 10.00 7.72 11.59
N THR A 82 10.79 8.32 12.49
CA THR A 82 11.12 7.73 13.80
C THR A 82 9.99 7.84 14.83
N ASP A 83 9.06 8.76 14.61
CA ASP A 83 7.90 9.06 15.45
C ASP A 83 6.64 8.29 15.03
N MET A 84 6.72 7.52 13.93
CA MET A 84 5.62 6.67 13.49
C MET A 84 5.20 5.69 14.61
N PRO A 85 3.89 5.53 14.89
CA PRO A 85 3.43 4.59 15.90
C PRO A 85 3.91 3.16 15.63
N TRP A 86 4.38 2.44 16.65
CA TRP A 86 4.95 1.09 16.48
C TRP A 86 4.04 0.10 15.74
N LYS A 87 2.71 0.28 15.87
CA LYS A 87 1.71 -0.52 15.17
C LYS A 87 1.79 -0.37 13.65
N ALA A 88 2.13 0.81 13.14
CA ALA A 88 2.29 1.03 11.71
C ALA A 88 3.52 0.29 11.18
N TYR A 89 4.68 0.36 11.87
CA TYR A 89 5.83 -0.47 11.53
C TYR A 89 5.51 -1.97 11.55
N TYR A 90 4.79 -2.44 12.58
CA TYR A 90 4.32 -3.82 12.66
C TYR A 90 3.50 -4.22 11.43
N MET A 91 2.56 -3.36 11.00
CA MET A 91 1.73 -3.62 9.83
C MET A 91 2.57 -3.64 8.54
N ILE A 92 3.54 -2.74 8.38
CA ILE A 92 4.49 -2.75 7.26
C ILE A 92 5.27 -4.07 7.23
N ALA A 93 5.90 -4.45 8.34
CA ALA A 93 6.70 -5.67 8.45
C ALA A 93 5.86 -6.95 8.23
N LYS A 94 4.60 -6.95 8.67
CA LYS A 94 3.70 -8.11 8.56
C LYS A 94 3.06 -8.25 7.19
N LYS A 95 2.57 -7.14 6.63
CA LYS A 95 1.73 -7.16 5.42
C LYS A 95 2.49 -6.88 4.15
N LYS A 96 3.71 -6.31 4.25
CA LYS A 96 4.55 -5.88 3.12
C LYS A 96 3.71 -5.08 2.10
N PRO A 97 3.10 -3.96 2.51
CA PRO A 97 2.06 -3.30 1.72
C PRO A 97 2.56 -2.66 0.41
N PHE A 98 3.86 -2.35 0.34
CA PHE A 98 4.45 -1.60 -0.78
C PHE A 98 4.95 -2.51 -1.91
N GLU A 99 5.02 -1.97 -3.13
CA GLU A 99 5.52 -2.62 -4.36
C GLU A 99 4.86 -3.97 -4.69
N LYS A 100 3.68 -4.24 -4.14
CA LYS A 100 2.84 -5.39 -4.49
C LYS A 100 1.52 -4.93 -5.10
N ASN A 101 0.98 -5.73 -6.00
CA ASN A 101 -0.35 -5.50 -6.54
C ASN A 101 -1.40 -5.82 -5.46
N LEU A 102 -2.25 -4.83 -5.12
CA LEU A 102 -3.35 -4.98 -4.17
C LEU A 102 -4.61 -5.58 -4.81
N MET A 103 -4.68 -5.61 -6.15
CA MET A 103 -5.79 -6.22 -6.88
C MET A 103 -5.72 -7.74 -6.81
N LYS A 104 -6.84 -8.38 -6.48
CA LYS A 104 -6.95 -9.84 -6.44
C LYS A 104 -7.57 -10.33 -7.75
N ASN A 105 -7.11 -11.48 -8.25
CA ASN A 105 -7.65 -12.07 -9.49
C ASN A 105 -7.70 -11.04 -10.65
N HIS A 106 -6.60 -10.33 -10.85
CA HIS A 106 -6.51 -9.18 -11.77
C HIS A 106 -6.67 -9.54 -13.25
N SER A 107 -6.50 -10.83 -13.59
CA SER A 107 -6.61 -11.34 -14.96
C SER A 107 -7.67 -12.43 -15.15
N GLY A 108 -8.33 -12.88 -14.08
CA GLY A 108 -9.43 -13.85 -14.18
C GLY A 108 -9.08 -15.32 -13.96
N GLU A 109 -7.86 -15.66 -13.53
CA GLU A 109 -7.44 -17.04 -13.22
C GLU A 109 -8.41 -17.78 -12.28
N HIS A 110 -9.09 -17.06 -11.39
CA HIS A 110 -10.08 -17.64 -10.48
C HIS A 110 -11.54 -17.44 -10.91
N GLY A 111 -11.78 -17.23 -12.20
CA GLY A 111 -13.10 -16.94 -12.76
C GLY A 111 -13.54 -15.50 -12.52
N VAL A 112 -14.75 -15.15 -12.98
CA VAL A 112 -15.26 -13.76 -12.93
C VAL A 112 -15.64 -13.35 -11.50
N GLN A 113 -16.38 -14.21 -10.78
CA GLN A 113 -17.05 -13.80 -9.54
C GLN A 113 -16.12 -13.75 -8.31
N LYS A 114 -14.99 -14.45 -8.33
CA LYS A 114 -14.10 -14.46 -7.17
C LYS A 114 -13.38 -13.12 -7.06
N TYR A 115 -13.57 -12.44 -5.92
CA TYR A 115 -13.03 -11.11 -5.55
C TYR A 115 -13.69 -9.91 -6.23
N TRP A 116 -14.39 -10.09 -7.35
CA TRP A 116 -15.04 -8.99 -8.06
C TRP A 116 -16.53 -8.92 -7.74
N LYS A 117 -17.01 -7.71 -7.44
CA LYS A 117 -18.44 -7.41 -7.41
C LYS A 117 -18.90 -7.04 -8.82
N ILE A 118 -19.74 -7.85 -9.43
CA ILE A 118 -20.34 -7.55 -10.74
C ILE A 118 -21.49 -6.55 -10.53
N PHE A 119 -21.45 -5.44 -11.26
CA PHE A 119 -22.50 -4.42 -11.26
C PHE A 119 -23.46 -4.62 -12.42
N THR A 120 -22.92 -4.87 -13.61
CA THR A 120 -23.71 -5.22 -14.80
C THR A 120 -23.10 -6.42 -15.49
N ASN A 121 -23.97 -7.22 -16.10
CA ASN A 121 -23.62 -8.48 -16.73
C ASN A 121 -24.44 -8.64 -18.02
N GLY A 122 -24.34 -7.67 -18.92
CA GLY A 122 -25.15 -7.61 -20.14
C GLY A 122 -24.82 -8.71 -21.16
N GLY A 123 -25.72 -8.93 -22.10
CA GLY A 123 -25.54 -9.86 -23.22
C GLY A 123 -25.32 -11.29 -22.73
N ASP A 124 -24.32 -11.97 -23.29
CA ASP A 124 -23.88 -13.30 -22.88
C ASP A 124 -22.96 -13.29 -21.64
N HIS A 125 -23.02 -12.20 -20.87
CA HIS A 125 -22.34 -12.01 -19.60
C HIS A 125 -20.82 -11.85 -19.71
N TRP A 126 -20.17 -11.67 -18.55
CA TRP A 126 -18.73 -11.74 -18.41
C TRP A 126 -18.23 -13.18 -18.62
N LYS A 127 -17.07 -13.30 -19.26
CA LYS A 127 -16.33 -14.56 -19.35
C LYS A 127 -14.84 -14.33 -19.10
N VAL A 128 -14.16 -15.40 -18.71
CA VAL A 128 -12.70 -15.47 -18.70
C VAL A 128 -12.25 -16.29 -19.90
N GLU A 129 -11.26 -15.79 -20.63
CA GLU A 129 -10.57 -16.50 -21.69
C GLU A 129 -9.16 -16.86 -21.24
N ASN A 130 -8.69 -18.02 -21.70
CA ASN A 130 -7.31 -18.46 -21.56
C ASN A 130 -7.00 -19.48 -22.67
N PRO A 131 -6.21 -19.13 -23.70
CA PRO A 131 -5.65 -17.80 -23.96
C PRO A 131 -6.72 -16.80 -24.46
N PRO A 132 -6.41 -15.49 -24.57
CA PRO A 132 -7.31 -14.50 -25.15
C PRO A 132 -7.59 -14.78 -26.63
N LEU A 133 -8.85 -14.64 -27.05
CA LEU A 133 -9.31 -14.98 -28.41
C LEU A 133 -9.41 -13.76 -29.31
N GLY A 134 -8.89 -13.84 -30.53
CA GLY A 134 -9.01 -12.78 -31.54
C GLY A 134 -8.15 -11.54 -31.24
N VAL A 135 -7.16 -11.68 -30.36
CA VAL A 135 -6.13 -10.67 -30.03
C VAL A 135 -4.78 -11.38 -29.91
N PRO A 136 -3.65 -10.66 -29.97
CA PRO A 136 -2.34 -11.27 -29.71
C PRO A 136 -2.23 -11.84 -28.29
N PRO A 137 -1.28 -12.78 -28.07
CA PRO A 137 -0.87 -13.21 -26.73
C PRO A 137 -0.60 -12.03 -25.78
N LEU A 138 -0.78 -12.25 -24.48
CA LEU A 138 -0.42 -11.23 -23.49
C LEU A 138 1.10 -10.96 -23.53
N PRO A 139 1.54 -9.70 -23.33
CA PRO A 139 2.96 -9.36 -23.30
C PRO A 139 3.77 -10.20 -22.29
N LYS A 140 4.63 -11.10 -22.78
CA LYS A 140 5.39 -12.04 -21.93
C LYS A 140 6.40 -11.38 -20.98
N ASN A 141 6.85 -10.18 -21.32
CA ASN A 141 7.84 -9.41 -20.56
C ASN A 141 7.21 -8.49 -19.49
N VAL A 142 5.89 -8.51 -19.33
CA VAL A 142 5.21 -7.68 -18.33
C VAL A 142 5.00 -8.51 -17.05
N PRO A 143 5.63 -8.12 -15.91
CA PRO A 143 5.61 -8.93 -14.69
C PRO A 143 4.23 -9.26 -14.14
N VAL A 144 3.24 -8.37 -14.31
CA VAL A 144 1.88 -8.55 -13.76
C VAL A 144 1.19 -9.80 -14.28
N PHE A 145 1.57 -10.33 -15.44
CA PHE A 145 0.96 -11.52 -16.01
C PHE A 145 1.57 -12.82 -15.51
N GLU A 146 2.77 -12.80 -14.93
CA GLU A 146 3.47 -14.01 -14.44
C GLU A 146 3.56 -15.13 -15.49
N GLY A 147 3.64 -14.77 -16.79
CA GLY A 147 3.63 -15.72 -17.90
C GLY A 147 2.30 -16.42 -18.17
N LYS A 148 1.20 -15.98 -17.53
CA LYS A 148 -0.16 -16.53 -17.70
C LYS A 148 -0.93 -15.75 -18.76
N GLU A 149 -1.92 -16.41 -19.37
CA GLU A 149 -2.70 -15.88 -20.50
C GLU A 149 -4.19 -15.72 -20.19
N TYR A 150 -4.54 -15.39 -18.95
CA TYR A 150 -5.94 -15.11 -18.60
C TYR A 150 -6.33 -13.67 -18.94
N CYS A 151 -7.53 -13.48 -19.47
CA CYS A 151 -8.17 -12.16 -19.49
C CYS A 151 -9.68 -12.26 -19.22
N PHE A 152 -10.27 -11.18 -18.73
CA PHE A 152 -11.72 -10.99 -18.77
C PHE A 152 -12.13 -10.51 -20.16
N VAL A 153 -13.35 -10.86 -20.58
CA VAL A 153 -13.97 -10.36 -21.81
C VAL A 153 -15.43 -10.01 -21.56
N THR A 154 -15.87 -8.89 -22.13
CA THR A 154 -17.27 -8.42 -22.09
C THR A 154 -18.06 -8.92 -23.30
N SER A 155 -19.38 -8.78 -23.23
CA SER A 155 -20.30 -9.16 -24.30
C SER A 155 -20.76 -7.93 -25.09
N TYR A 156 -21.90 -8.03 -25.79
CA TYR A 156 -22.48 -7.00 -26.64
C TYR A 156 -23.37 -5.98 -25.92
N ASN A 157 -23.44 -6.06 -24.59
CA ASN A 157 -24.08 -5.08 -23.73
C ASN A 157 -23.18 -4.83 -22.53
N ASN A 158 -23.40 -3.71 -21.84
CA ASN A 158 -22.60 -3.25 -20.71
C ASN A 158 -22.32 -4.35 -19.67
N CYS A 159 -21.04 -4.67 -19.51
CA CYS A 159 -20.52 -5.56 -18.49
C CYS A 159 -19.52 -4.77 -17.64
N PHE A 160 -19.82 -4.62 -16.35
CA PHE A 160 -19.01 -3.85 -15.41
C PHE A 160 -18.83 -4.57 -14.08
N LYS A 161 -17.62 -4.48 -13.53
CA LYS A 161 -17.26 -5.08 -12.24
C LYS A 161 -16.32 -4.17 -11.45
N MET A 162 -16.26 -4.40 -10.15
CA MET A 162 -15.51 -3.57 -9.21
C MET A 162 -14.79 -4.39 -8.14
N GLN A 163 -13.62 -3.92 -7.72
CA GLN A 163 -12.98 -4.30 -6.46
C GLN A 163 -12.86 -3.08 -5.55
N LEU A 164 -13.19 -3.27 -4.28
CA LEU A 164 -12.97 -2.28 -3.22
C LEU A 164 -11.83 -2.77 -2.35
N ILE A 165 -10.73 -2.05 -2.33
CA ILE A 165 -9.53 -2.36 -1.54
C ILE A 165 -9.62 -1.60 -0.22
N ASP A 166 -9.55 -2.32 0.91
CA ASP A 166 -9.36 -1.74 2.23
C ASP A 166 -7.86 -1.61 2.52
N LEU A 167 -7.34 -0.39 2.54
CA LEU A 167 -5.91 -0.14 2.65
C LEU A 167 -5.37 -0.48 4.04
N GLU A 168 -6.16 -0.31 5.09
CA GLU A 168 -5.75 -0.67 6.45
C GLU A 168 -5.62 -2.20 6.59
N ALA A 169 -6.56 -2.95 6.02
CA ALA A 169 -6.49 -4.42 5.96
C ALA A 169 -5.25 -4.91 5.17
N GLU A 170 -4.81 -4.15 4.17
CA GLU A 170 -3.62 -4.42 3.38
C GLU A 170 -2.30 -3.94 4.04
N GLY A 171 -2.37 -3.24 5.18
CA GLY A 171 -1.22 -2.86 6.00
C GLY A 171 -0.81 -1.39 5.93
N LEU A 172 -1.61 -0.55 5.27
CA LEU A 172 -1.37 0.88 5.10
C LEU A 172 -2.16 1.63 6.17
N SER A 173 -1.48 2.03 7.26
CA SER A 173 -2.09 2.75 8.37
C SER A 173 -2.45 4.19 7.99
N SER A 174 -3.27 4.87 8.81
CA SER A 174 -3.50 6.32 8.65
C SER A 174 -2.20 7.11 8.61
N TYR A 175 -1.21 6.78 9.46
CA TYR A 175 0.06 7.49 9.45
C TYR A 175 0.76 7.37 8.09
N VAL A 176 0.81 6.16 7.53
CA VAL A 176 1.40 5.95 6.20
C VAL A 176 0.63 6.74 5.13
N LEU A 177 -0.69 6.70 5.13
CA LEU A 177 -1.50 7.34 4.10
C LEU A 177 -1.64 8.86 4.25
N ASP A 178 -1.64 9.37 5.47
CA ASP A 178 -1.91 10.79 5.75
C ASP A 178 -0.60 11.60 5.89
N VAL A 179 0.46 11.01 6.47
CA VAL A 179 1.74 11.69 6.71
C VAL A 179 2.72 11.44 5.58
N LEU A 180 2.97 10.16 5.24
CA LEU A 180 3.92 9.81 4.19
C LEU A 180 3.33 10.00 2.78
N GLN A 181 2.00 9.90 2.63
CA GLN A 181 1.27 10.04 1.37
C GLN A 181 1.98 9.37 0.17
N PRO A 182 2.35 8.08 0.26
CA PRO A 182 3.08 7.40 -0.81
C PRO A 182 2.30 7.43 -2.12
N THR A 183 3.02 7.55 -3.24
CA THR A 183 2.42 7.49 -4.58
C THR A 183 1.65 6.19 -4.77
N ILE A 184 0.42 6.30 -5.27
CA ILE A 184 -0.42 5.15 -5.63
C ILE A 184 -0.49 5.06 -7.14
N VAL A 185 0.07 4.00 -7.69
CA VAL A 185 0.09 3.73 -9.13
C VAL A 185 -1.03 2.76 -9.46
N VAL A 186 -1.86 3.11 -10.44
CA VAL A 186 -2.93 2.25 -10.94
C VAL A 186 -2.77 2.05 -12.43
N SER A 187 -2.98 0.83 -12.91
CA SER A 187 -2.86 0.53 -14.34
C SER A 187 -3.65 -0.70 -14.74
N GLU A 188 -3.94 -0.81 -16.03
CA GLU A 188 -4.59 -1.99 -16.60
C GLU A 188 -4.24 -2.14 -18.08
N TRP A 189 -4.21 -3.39 -18.54
CA TRP A 189 -4.12 -3.71 -19.95
C TRP A 189 -5.50 -4.02 -20.50
N TYR A 190 -5.80 -3.46 -21.66
CA TYR A 190 -7.09 -3.62 -22.34
C TYR A 190 -6.90 -3.81 -23.84
N SER A 191 -7.89 -4.41 -24.50
CA SER A 191 -7.86 -4.73 -25.93
C SER A 191 -9.28 -4.99 -26.47
N CYS A 192 -9.38 -5.16 -27.78
CA CYS A 192 -10.54 -5.71 -28.45
C CYS A 192 -10.10 -6.55 -29.65
N ARG A 193 -11.02 -7.35 -30.19
CA ARG A 193 -10.72 -8.25 -31.31
C ARG A 193 -10.42 -7.47 -32.61
N TRP A 194 -9.69 -8.11 -33.52
CA TRP A 194 -9.44 -7.57 -34.85
C TRP A 194 -10.72 -7.37 -35.70
N ASP A 195 -11.75 -8.17 -35.46
CA ASP A 195 -12.99 -8.22 -36.24
C ASP A 195 -14.16 -7.45 -35.62
N CYS A 196 -14.03 -6.98 -34.37
CA CYS A 196 -15.09 -6.26 -33.68
C CYS A 196 -14.51 -5.16 -32.78
N PRO A 197 -14.82 -3.89 -33.05
CA PRO A 197 -14.49 -2.82 -32.13
C PRO A 197 -15.25 -2.94 -30.81
N ALA A 198 -14.70 -2.32 -29.78
CA ALA A 198 -15.28 -2.33 -28.45
C ALA A 198 -15.08 -1.01 -27.73
N HIS A 199 -15.97 -0.75 -26.78
CA HIS A 199 -15.82 0.30 -25.80
C HIS A 199 -15.19 -0.27 -24.53
N TYR A 200 -14.22 0.44 -23.96
CA TYR A 200 -13.62 0.12 -22.68
C TYR A 200 -13.67 1.33 -21.75
N GLU A 201 -13.93 1.09 -20.47
CA GLU A 201 -13.98 2.12 -19.44
C GLU A 201 -13.34 1.62 -18.14
N CYS A 202 -12.61 2.51 -17.48
CA CYS A 202 -11.97 2.29 -16.19
C CYS A 202 -12.10 3.55 -15.32
N THR A 203 -12.61 3.38 -14.11
CA THR A 203 -12.71 4.43 -13.09
C THR A 203 -12.06 3.94 -11.81
N VAL A 204 -11.13 4.73 -11.29
CA VAL A 204 -10.48 4.48 -10.00
C VAL A 204 -10.72 5.65 -9.06
N GLU A 205 -11.23 5.36 -7.86
CA GLU A 205 -11.56 6.37 -6.86
C GLU A 205 -10.83 6.12 -5.55
N LEU A 206 -10.23 7.18 -5.03
CA LEU A 206 -9.67 7.22 -3.68
C LEU A 206 -10.79 7.66 -2.72
N LEU A 207 -11.06 6.83 -1.70
CA LEU A 207 -12.23 6.97 -0.84
C LEU A 207 -11.85 7.10 0.64
N ARG A 208 -12.62 7.92 1.36
CA ARG A 208 -12.63 7.98 2.82
C ARG A 208 -13.41 6.80 3.43
N ASN A 209 -13.42 6.72 4.76
CA ASN A 209 -14.12 5.62 5.47
C ASN A 209 -15.64 5.62 5.22
N ASP A 210 -16.24 6.80 5.11
CA ASP A 210 -17.65 7.06 4.79
C ASP A 210 -17.99 6.86 3.30
N ASN A 211 -17.04 6.33 2.51
CA ASN A 211 -17.10 6.18 1.06
C ASN A 211 -17.23 7.52 0.30
N LYS A 212 -16.88 8.65 0.93
CA LYS A 212 -16.76 9.93 0.22
C LYS A 212 -15.53 9.90 -0.69
N VAL A 213 -15.74 10.25 -1.96
CA VAL A 213 -14.68 10.36 -2.97
C VAL A 213 -13.76 11.54 -2.64
N MET A 214 -12.45 11.28 -2.69
CA MET A 214 -11.38 12.26 -2.51
C MET A 214 -10.78 12.69 -3.85
N LYS A 215 -10.41 11.71 -4.66
CA LYS A 215 -9.81 11.87 -6.00
C LYS A 215 -10.38 10.78 -6.90
N THR A 216 -10.52 11.11 -8.18
CA THR A 216 -11.03 10.20 -9.21
C THR A 216 -10.10 10.24 -10.41
N PHE A 217 -9.78 9.06 -10.92
CA PHE A 217 -9.23 8.87 -12.26
C PHE A 217 -10.32 8.20 -13.09
N GLN A 218 -10.64 8.79 -14.25
CA GLN A 218 -11.60 8.27 -15.21
C GLN A 218 -10.93 8.15 -16.57
N PHE A 219 -11.11 7.00 -17.19
CA PHE A 219 -10.58 6.69 -18.50
C PHE A 219 -11.62 5.91 -19.30
N HIS A 220 -11.78 6.28 -20.56
CA HIS A 220 -12.56 5.50 -21.52
C HIS A 220 -11.85 5.51 -22.86
N ASP A 221 -11.99 4.44 -23.62
CA ASP A 221 -11.48 4.35 -24.98
C ASP A 221 -12.43 3.57 -25.89
N ASP A 222 -12.62 4.10 -27.10
CA ASP A 222 -13.25 3.40 -28.20
C ASP A 222 -12.13 2.72 -29.01
N ILE A 223 -12.02 1.40 -28.85
CA ILE A 223 -10.94 0.59 -29.42
C ILE A 223 -11.33 0.24 -30.86
N GLU A 224 -11.00 1.13 -31.79
CA GLU A 224 -11.37 1.09 -33.20
C GLU A 224 -10.17 1.29 -34.13
N GLY A 225 -10.24 0.72 -35.34
CA GLY A 225 -9.23 0.90 -36.39
C GLY A 225 -7.85 0.45 -35.91
N ASP A 226 -6.87 1.34 -35.96
CA ASP A 226 -5.47 1.05 -35.63
C ASP A 226 -5.26 0.62 -34.17
N LYS A 227 -6.22 0.87 -33.27
CA LYS A 227 -6.17 0.43 -31.87
C LYS A 227 -6.59 -1.03 -31.66
N GLN A 228 -7.29 -1.63 -32.62
CA GLN A 228 -7.78 -3.00 -32.51
C GLN A 228 -6.64 -4.02 -32.55
N ASN A 229 -6.89 -5.23 -32.06
CA ASN A 229 -5.97 -6.37 -32.19
C ASN A 229 -4.58 -6.13 -31.57
N GLN A 230 -4.52 -5.31 -30.52
CA GLN A 230 -3.32 -5.11 -29.72
C GLN A 230 -3.67 -4.83 -28.26
N TRP A 231 -2.75 -5.17 -27.36
CA TRP A 231 -2.89 -4.85 -25.94
C TRP A 231 -2.40 -3.42 -25.70
N LEU A 232 -3.31 -2.56 -25.28
CA LEU A 232 -3.03 -1.19 -24.85
C LEU A 232 -2.91 -1.15 -23.33
N ASN A 233 -2.18 -0.17 -22.81
CA ASN A 233 -2.03 0.03 -21.37
C ASN A 233 -2.48 1.43 -20.98
N VAL A 234 -3.26 1.51 -19.91
CA VAL A 234 -3.56 2.77 -19.22
C VAL A 234 -2.87 2.74 -17.85
N SER A 235 -2.30 3.88 -17.45
CA SER A 235 -1.64 4.05 -16.15
C SER A 235 -1.89 5.44 -15.60
N HIS A 236 -2.01 5.56 -14.29
CA HIS A 236 -2.17 6.82 -13.57
C HIS A 236 -1.48 6.77 -12.20
N GLU A 237 -0.99 7.91 -11.74
CA GLU A 237 -0.38 8.06 -10.42
C GLU A 237 -1.17 9.07 -9.59
N PHE A 238 -1.66 8.64 -8.43
CA PHE A 238 -2.17 9.55 -7.42
C PHE A 238 -1.04 9.98 -6.50
N LYS A 239 -0.74 11.28 -6.53
CA LYS A 239 0.14 12.00 -5.59
C LYS A 239 -0.68 13.07 -4.89
N ASP A 240 -0.22 13.48 -3.71
CA ASP A 240 -0.81 14.58 -2.94
C ASP A 240 -2.34 14.48 -2.86
N TYR A 241 -2.82 13.28 -2.52
CA TYR A 241 -4.24 12.97 -2.47
C TYR A 241 -4.92 13.52 -1.22
N GLY A 242 -4.14 14.00 -0.25
CA GLY A 242 -4.64 14.61 0.97
C GLY A 242 -5.07 13.57 2.01
N LEU A 243 -5.49 14.09 3.17
CA LEU A 243 -5.71 13.28 4.37
C LEU A 243 -7.05 12.53 4.34
N GLY A 244 -7.05 11.34 4.94
CA GLY A 244 -8.24 10.55 5.24
C GLY A 244 -8.48 9.41 4.24
N LEU A 245 -7.52 9.07 3.39
CA LEU A 245 -7.63 7.94 2.48
C LEU A 245 -7.77 6.63 3.27
N LYS A 246 -8.74 5.79 2.87
CA LYS A 246 -9.02 4.50 3.51
C LYS A 246 -9.24 3.37 2.53
N LYS A 247 -9.87 3.65 1.40
CA LYS A 247 -10.24 2.62 0.43
C LYS A 247 -9.93 3.08 -0.99
N ILE A 248 -9.74 2.12 -1.88
CA ILE A 248 -9.64 2.37 -3.32
C ILE A 248 -10.73 1.55 -4.00
N SER A 249 -11.59 2.22 -4.75
CA SER A 249 -12.54 1.57 -5.65
C SER A 249 -11.91 1.48 -7.03
N PHE A 250 -11.83 0.27 -7.60
CA PHE A 250 -11.38 0.03 -8.95
C PHE A 250 -12.54 -0.58 -9.73
N TYR A 251 -13.13 0.20 -10.64
CA TYR A 251 -14.29 -0.15 -11.45
C TYR A 251 -13.92 -0.14 -12.92
N HIS A 252 -14.30 -1.17 -13.66
CA HIS A 252 -14.01 -1.23 -15.10
C HIS A 252 -14.98 -2.11 -15.85
N GLY A 253 -14.97 -1.99 -17.17
CA GLY A 253 -15.83 -2.77 -18.03
C GLY A 253 -15.92 -2.23 -19.44
N GLY A 254 -17.03 -2.53 -20.09
CA GLY A 254 -17.32 -2.11 -21.43
C GLY A 254 -18.29 -3.03 -22.15
N MET A 255 -18.28 -2.96 -23.47
CA MET A 255 -19.13 -3.73 -24.36
C MET A 255 -18.55 -3.73 -25.78
N ASP A 256 -19.11 -4.57 -26.66
CA ASP A 256 -18.82 -4.46 -28.09
C ASP A 256 -19.48 -3.22 -28.73
N LYS A 257 -19.12 -2.93 -29.98
CA LYS A 257 -19.76 -1.86 -30.78
C LYS A 257 -20.54 -2.38 -31.99
N SER A 258 -20.58 -3.70 -32.20
CA SER A 258 -21.24 -4.35 -33.35
C SER A 258 -22.51 -5.10 -32.98
N PHE A 259 -22.83 -5.21 -31.68
CA PHE A 259 -23.96 -5.95 -31.14
C PHE A 259 -23.99 -7.43 -31.54
N TRP A 260 -22.83 -8.08 -31.55
CA TRP A 260 -22.69 -9.48 -31.95
C TRP A 260 -22.81 -10.41 -30.73
N ALA A 261 -23.74 -11.37 -30.83
CA ALA A 261 -23.89 -12.41 -29.83
C ALA A 261 -22.56 -13.11 -29.54
N GLY A 262 -22.25 -13.34 -28.27
CA GLY A 262 -20.99 -13.87 -27.79
C GLY A 262 -20.14 -12.83 -27.04
N HIS A 263 -18.82 -13.02 -27.09
CA HIS A 263 -17.83 -12.29 -26.29
C HIS A 263 -16.92 -11.48 -27.22
N TYR A 264 -17.51 -10.50 -27.89
CA TYR A 264 -16.85 -9.62 -28.86
C TYR A 264 -16.51 -8.25 -28.28
N GLY A 265 -16.84 -8.00 -27.01
CA GLY A 265 -16.56 -6.74 -26.34
C GLY A 265 -15.09 -6.58 -25.96
N SER A 266 -14.84 -5.57 -25.13
CA SER A 266 -13.51 -5.28 -24.60
C SER A 266 -12.96 -6.44 -23.79
N LYS A 267 -11.64 -6.60 -23.85
CA LYS A 267 -10.84 -7.54 -23.08
C LYS A 267 -9.93 -6.77 -22.14
N MET A 268 -9.71 -7.29 -20.94
CA MET A 268 -8.88 -6.63 -19.94
C MET A 268 -8.19 -7.63 -19.02
N ALA A 269 -6.96 -7.29 -18.62
CA ALA A 269 -6.11 -8.13 -17.80
C ALA A 269 -5.07 -7.28 -17.06
N GLY A 270 -4.49 -7.84 -16.00
CA GLY A 270 -3.38 -7.20 -15.31
C GLY A 270 -3.76 -5.91 -14.58
N ALA A 271 -5.02 -5.78 -14.13
CA ALA A 271 -5.44 -4.68 -13.28
C ALA A 271 -4.52 -4.55 -12.05
N CYS A 272 -4.03 -3.35 -11.81
CA CYS A 272 -2.96 -3.11 -10.87
C CYS A 272 -3.26 -1.91 -9.98
N VAL A 273 -3.03 -2.08 -8.68
CA VAL A 273 -2.97 -1.00 -7.70
C VAL A 273 -1.73 -1.26 -6.85
N ILE A 274 -0.71 -0.43 -6.99
CA ILE A 274 0.57 -0.54 -6.26
C ILE A 274 0.77 0.73 -5.45
N VAL A 275 1.08 0.56 -4.16
CA VAL A 275 1.56 1.67 -3.32
C VAL A 275 3.09 1.66 -3.34
N LYS A 276 3.68 2.78 -3.72
CA LYS A 276 5.13 2.94 -3.80
C LYS A 276 5.75 3.07 -2.43
N ILE A 277 6.99 2.60 -2.28
CA ILE A 277 7.77 2.91 -1.08
C ILE A 277 7.95 4.44 -1.03
N PRO A 278 7.62 5.10 0.10
CA PRO A 278 7.87 6.53 0.28
C PRO A 278 9.33 6.87 -0.04
N GLU A 279 9.55 7.99 -0.69
CA GLU A 279 10.89 8.54 -0.90
C GLU A 279 11.22 9.45 0.28
N ASN A 280 12.46 9.41 0.78
CA ASN A 280 12.92 10.40 1.75
C ASN A 280 13.19 11.69 0.99
N ASP A 281 12.28 12.66 1.06
CA ASP A 281 12.65 14.03 0.74
C ASP A 281 13.55 14.55 1.87
N GLU A 282 14.86 14.56 1.64
CA GLU A 282 15.85 15.23 2.52
C GLU A 282 15.58 16.75 2.69
N HIS A 283 14.54 17.30 2.05
CA HIS A 283 14.23 18.73 1.99
C HIS A 283 13.09 19.19 2.93
N ARG A 284 12.53 18.34 3.79
CA ARG A 284 11.45 18.77 4.72
C ARG A 284 11.93 19.55 5.97
N CYS A 285 13.22 19.85 6.09
CA CYS A 285 13.80 20.47 7.28
C CYS A 285 14.63 21.73 7.01
N GLU A 286 14.24 22.64 6.12
CA GLU A 286 14.78 24.01 6.08
C GLU A 286 13.71 24.99 5.61
N GLU A 287 12.77 25.34 6.50
CA GLU A 287 12.03 26.62 6.44
C GLU A 287 11.36 26.82 7.81
N GLY A 288 12.19 27.16 8.79
CA GLY A 288 11.76 27.78 10.03
C GLY A 288 12.28 29.20 10.03
N ASP A 289 11.40 30.15 9.74
CA ASP A 289 11.66 31.59 9.74
C ASP A 289 12.43 32.03 10.99
N ILE A 290 13.65 32.52 10.79
CA ILE A 290 14.36 33.32 11.79
C ILE A 290 13.79 34.73 11.68
N ASP A 291 12.76 34.98 12.48
CA ASP A 291 12.20 36.31 12.69
C ASP A 291 13.10 37.09 13.67
N THR A 292 14.17 37.72 13.17
CA THR A 292 14.93 38.69 13.98
C THR A 292 14.27 40.06 13.90
N ASN A 293 13.29 40.25 14.77
CA ASN A 293 12.86 41.57 15.20
C ASN A 293 13.70 41.98 16.42
N THR A 294 14.62 42.93 16.24
CA THR A 294 15.16 43.74 17.33
C THR A 294 15.23 45.19 16.88
N ASP A 295 14.18 45.93 17.18
CA ASP A 295 14.25 47.37 17.40
C ASP A 295 14.90 47.60 18.77
N ALA A 296 16.01 48.35 18.79
CA ALA A 296 16.45 49.08 19.96
C ALA A 296 17.14 50.37 19.51
N ASP A 297 16.48 51.45 19.89
CA ASP A 297 16.74 52.84 19.60
C ASP A 297 17.94 53.42 20.37
N THR A 298 18.45 54.55 19.86
CA THR A 298 19.13 55.67 20.54
C THR A 298 20.62 55.61 20.96
N ASP A 299 21.39 56.44 20.23
CA ASP A 299 22.12 57.63 20.72
C ASP A 299 23.64 57.62 21.04
N THR A 300 24.31 58.54 20.31
CA THR A 300 25.50 59.36 20.61
C THR A 300 26.90 58.70 20.65
N TYR A 301 27.79 59.10 19.73
CA TYR A 301 28.84 60.12 19.96
C TYR A 301 29.68 60.44 18.70
N LYS A 302 30.11 61.70 18.62
CA LYS A 302 30.92 62.39 17.58
C LYS A 302 32.35 61.87 17.40
N SER A 303 32.87 61.96 16.16
CA SER A 303 34.16 62.60 15.74
C SER A 303 34.50 62.21 14.27
N SER A 304 34.42 63.11 13.28
CA SER A 304 35.48 63.98 12.71
C SER A 304 36.68 63.27 12.04
N ASN A 305 36.78 63.40 10.70
CA ASN A 305 37.96 63.74 9.85
C ASN A 305 37.65 63.33 8.38
N THR A 306 37.54 64.24 7.39
CA THR A 306 38.61 64.74 6.47
C THR A 306 39.53 63.62 5.99
N ASP A 307 39.62 63.25 4.71
CA ASP A 307 39.69 64.06 3.47
C ASP A 307 38.84 63.49 2.31
#